data_AF-A0A411YAF5-F1
#
_entry.id   AF-A0A411YAF5-F1
#
_cell.length_a   1.000
_cell.length_b   1.000
_cell.length_c   1.000
_cell.angle_alpha   90.00
_cell.angle_beta   90.00
_cell.angle_gamma   90.00
#
_symmetry.space_group_name_H-M   'P 1'
#
loop_
_entity.id
_entity.type
_entity.pdbx_description
1 polymer ?
#
loop_
_entity_poly.entity_id
_entity_poly.type
_entity_poly.pdbx_seq_one_letter_code
_entity_poly.pdbx_strand_id
1 'polypeptide(L)'
;MVEPPPPEPPPPEPPPPEPPPPEPPPPEPADPGGEFLEGLDALGFAFVQEDRHGTRQFARTPNRYLTEWVHDDGREALFTWEFSLGEWARSQEWQIGAADTSSQLLFPSHDARLERDIEAVAAEIQRLESHLAHLDLSDPAL
;
A
#
# COMPACT_ATOMS: atom_id res chain seq x y z
N MET A 1 -6.99 92.59 24.17
CA MET A 1 -7.84 91.37 24.07
C MET A 1 -6.98 90.31 23.42
N VAL A 2 -6.69 89.22 24.13
CA VAL A 2 -5.92 88.09 23.59
C VAL A 2 -6.94 87.05 23.14
N GLU A 3 -6.91 86.69 21.85
CA GLU A 3 -7.78 85.68 21.25
C GLU A 3 -7.39 84.30 21.81
N PRO A 4 -8.36 83.47 22.26
CA PRO A 4 -8.04 82.14 22.78
C PRO A 4 -7.53 81.22 21.66
N PRO A 5 -6.61 80.29 21.97
CA PRO A 5 -6.11 79.36 20.98
C PRO A 5 -7.23 78.43 20.48
N PRO A 6 -7.16 77.98 19.22
CA PRO A 6 -8.14 77.05 18.66
C PRO A 6 -8.10 75.71 19.41
N PRO A 7 -9.25 75.01 19.53
CA PRO A 7 -9.29 73.70 20.15
C PRO A 7 -8.50 72.67 19.33
N GLU A 8 -7.83 71.74 20.03
CA GLU A 8 -7.13 70.63 19.38
C GLU A 8 -8.12 69.72 18.62
N PRO A 9 -7.71 69.17 17.46
CA PRO A 9 -8.52 68.20 16.75
C PRO A 9 -8.69 66.92 17.58
N PRO A 10 -9.84 66.23 17.46
CA PRO A 10 -10.05 64.96 18.14
C PRO A 10 -9.04 63.90 17.65
N PRO A 11 -8.67 62.94 18.51
CA PRO A 11 -7.79 61.85 18.11
C PRO A 11 -8.46 61.01 16.99
N PRO A 12 -7.67 60.42 16.08
CA PRO A 12 -8.19 59.54 15.04
C PRO A 12 -8.85 58.31 15.66
N GLU A 13 -9.94 57.85 15.06
CA GLU A 13 -10.60 56.60 15.46
C GLU A 13 -9.65 55.41 15.28
N PRO A 14 -9.69 54.41 16.19
CA PRO A 14 -8.92 53.19 16.03
C PRO A 14 -9.36 52.45 14.76
N PRO A 15 -8.43 51.76 14.06
CA PRO A 15 -8.79 50.95 12.91
C PRO A 15 -9.76 49.83 13.31
N PRO A 16 -10.66 49.40 12.40
CA PRO A 16 -11.54 48.27 12.66
C PRO A 16 -10.72 47.00 12.95
N PRO A 17 -11.23 46.10 13.79
CA PRO A 17 -10.56 44.82 14.04
C PRO A 17 -10.45 44.01 12.76
N GLU A 18 -9.33 43.31 12.57
CA GLU A 18 -9.16 42.38 11.45
C GLU A 18 -10.24 41.29 11.50
N PRO A 19 -10.77 40.87 10.32
CA PRO A 19 -11.69 39.74 10.27
C PRO A 19 -11.01 38.47 10.82
N PRO A 20 -11.75 37.58 11.51
CA PRO A 20 -11.19 36.32 11.97
C PRO A 20 -10.67 35.52 10.76
N PRO A 21 -9.60 34.72 10.94
CA PRO A 21 -9.13 33.83 9.89
C PRO A 21 -10.26 32.89 9.47
N PRO A 22 -10.34 32.52 8.18
CA PRO A 22 -11.33 31.54 7.73
C PRO A 22 -11.17 30.24 8.52
N GLU A 23 -12.28 29.61 8.90
CA GLU A 23 -12.24 28.29 9.52
C GLU A 23 -11.47 27.32 8.60
N PRO A 24 -10.59 26.46 9.15
CA PRO A 24 -9.94 25.44 8.34
C PRO A 24 -11.02 24.58 7.66
N PRO A 25 -10.82 24.18 6.39
CA PRO A 25 -11.78 23.30 5.72
C PRO A 25 -11.98 22.04 6.56
N PRO A 26 -13.19 21.45 6.56
CA PRO A 26 -13.41 20.15 7.19
C PRO A 26 -12.41 19.14 6.62
N PRO A 27 -11.95 18.14 7.39
CA PRO A 27 -11.10 17.09 6.86
C PRO A 27 -11.82 16.49 5.65
N GLU A 28 -11.15 16.48 4.49
CA GLU A 28 -11.67 15.78 3.32
C GLU A 28 -11.99 14.33 3.75
N PRO A 29 -13.13 13.76 3.30
CA PRO A 29 -13.37 12.34 3.53
C PRO A 29 -12.15 11.59 3.01
N ALA A 30 -11.58 10.71 3.82
CA ALA A 30 -10.44 9.90 3.44
C ALA A 30 -10.73 9.34 2.03
N ASP A 31 -9.84 9.64 1.09
CA ASP A 31 -9.94 9.04 -0.24
C ASP A 31 -9.99 7.53 0.00
N PRO A 32 -11.06 6.81 -0.37
CA PRO A 32 -11.10 5.35 -0.21
C PRO A 32 -9.93 4.70 -0.97
N GLY A 33 -9.40 5.39 -1.97
CA GLY A 33 -8.15 5.03 -2.60
C GLY A 33 -6.92 5.17 -1.70
N GLY A 34 -6.87 6.15 -0.80
CA GLY A 34 -5.79 6.35 0.17
C GLY A 34 -5.80 5.34 1.32
N GLU A 35 -6.97 5.03 1.89
CA GLU A 35 -7.08 4.08 3.01
C GLU A 35 -6.63 2.67 2.61
N PHE A 36 -7.01 2.21 1.42
CA PHE A 36 -6.54 0.91 0.90
C PHE A 36 -5.02 0.85 0.73
N LEU A 37 -4.41 1.94 0.24
CA LEU A 37 -2.96 2.01 0.02
C LEU A 37 -2.19 2.08 1.34
N GLU A 38 -2.68 2.84 2.30
CA GLU A 38 -2.14 2.86 3.67
C GLU A 38 -2.26 1.47 4.32
N GLY A 39 -3.37 0.78 4.08
CA GLY A 39 -3.56 -0.61 4.51
C GLY A 39 -2.53 -1.55 3.89
N LEU A 40 -2.26 -1.44 2.59
CA LEU A 40 -1.24 -2.25 1.91
C LEU A 40 0.15 -2.01 2.50
N ASP A 41 0.52 -0.75 2.75
CA ASP A 41 1.78 -0.40 3.42
C ASP A 41 1.86 -1.03 4.83
N ALA A 42 0.76 -0.98 5.60
CA ALA A 42 0.68 -1.60 6.92
C ALA A 42 0.81 -3.14 6.88
N LEU A 43 0.38 -3.79 5.80
CA LEU A 43 0.62 -5.22 5.55
C LEU A 43 2.05 -5.52 5.08
N GLY A 44 2.85 -4.50 4.76
CA GLY A 44 4.23 -4.61 4.29
C GLY A 44 4.39 -4.67 2.77
N PHE A 45 3.36 -4.29 2.02
CA PHE A 45 3.46 -4.11 0.58
C PHE A 45 4.11 -2.77 0.24
N ALA A 46 5.18 -2.82 -0.55
CA ALA A 46 5.84 -1.64 -1.09
C ALA A 46 5.40 -1.40 -2.54
N PHE A 47 5.19 -0.13 -2.92
CA PHE A 47 4.94 0.24 -4.30
C PHE A 47 6.16 -0.08 -5.19
N VAL A 48 5.91 -0.74 -6.32
CA VAL A 48 6.94 -1.13 -7.28
C VAL A 48 6.88 -0.25 -8.52
N GLN A 49 5.72 -0.18 -9.17
CA GLN A 49 5.53 0.56 -10.41
C GLN A 49 4.05 0.78 -10.70
N GLU A 50 3.77 1.71 -11.61
CA GLU A 50 2.46 1.90 -12.23
C GLU A 50 2.60 1.63 -13.73
N ASP A 51 1.69 0.85 -14.31
CA ASP A 51 1.69 0.59 -15.74
C ASP A 51 1.01 1.73 -16.53
N ARG A 52 1.14 1.71 -17.85
CA ARG A 52 0.54 2.70 -18.76
C ARG A 52 -1.01 2.73 -18.73
N HIS A 53 -1.64 1.71 -18.15
CA HIS A 53 -3.08 1.58 -18.00
C HIS A 53 -3.57 2.08 -16.63
N GLY A 54 -2.66 2.54 -15.77
CA GLY A 54 -2.95 3.04 -14.43
C GLY A 54 -2.99 1.95 -13.36
N THR A 55 -2.57 0.72 -13.67
CA THR A 55 -2.51 -0.36 -12.69
C THR A 55 -1.27 -0.19 -11.82
N ARG A 56 -1.47 -0.01 -10.53
CA ARG A 56 -0.41 0.13 -9.53
C ARG A 56 -0.03 -1.24 -8.99
N GLN A 57 1.26 -1.53 -8.99
CA GLN A 57 1.80 -2.82 -8.54
C GLN A 57 2.51 -2.63 -7.22
N PHE A 58 2.16 -3.46 -6.26
CA PHE A 58 2.78 -3.51 -4.95
C PHE A 58 3.33 -4.90 -4.69
N ALA A 59 4.46 -4.98 -4.01
CA ALA A 59 5.11 -6.25 -3.67
C ALA A 59 5.41 -6.34 -2.19
N ARG A 60 5.22 -7.53 -1.62
CA ARG A 60 5.64 -7.91 -0.27
C ARG A 60 6.51 -9.16 -0.39
N THR A 61 7.64 -9.17 0.29
CA THR A 61 8.59 -10.29 0.27
C THR A 61 8.75 -10.83 1.69
N PRO A 62 7.84 -11.70 2.18
CA PRO A 62 7.88 -12.19 3.56
C PRO A 62 9.14 -13.03 3.86
N ASN A 63 9.76 -13.62 2.84
CA ASN A 63 11.06 -14.28 2.93
C ASN A 63 11.76 -14.27 1.56
N ARG A 64 13.01 -14.72 1.50
CA ARG A 64 13.82 -14.67 0.27
C ARG A 64 13.28 -15.48 -0.92
N TYR A 65 12.33 -16.38 -0.70
CA TYR A 65 11.78 -17.26 -1.74
C TYR A 65 10.39 -16.87 -2.20
N LEU A 66 9.62 -16.13 -1.39
CA LEU A 66 8.23 -15.80 -1.68
C LEU A 66 8.10 -14.31 -1.96
N THR A 67 7.52 -13.96 -3.10
CA THR A 67 7.06 -12.61 -3.39
C THR A 67 5.55 -12.64 -3.59
N GLU A 68 4.84 -11.80 -2.85
CA GLU A 68 3.41 -11.57 -2.96
C GLU A 68 3.19 -10.26 -3.70
N TRP A 69 2.18 -10.23 -4.57
CA TRP A 69 1.90 -9.11 -5.44
C TRP A 69 0.44 -8.68 -5.30
N VAL A 70 0.22 -7.38 -5.29
CA VAL A 70 -1.10 -6.76 -5.44
C VAL A 70 -1.06 -5.84 -6.65
N HIS A 71 -1.92 -6.11 -7.62
CA HIS A 71 -2.17 -5.20 -8.75
C HIS A 71 -3.49 -4.48 -8.51
N ASP A 72 -3.43 -3.16 -8.32
CA ASP A 72 -4.59 -2.30 -8.08
C ASP A 72 -4.90 -1.48 -9.34
N ASP A 73 -6.03 -1.75 -10.00
CA ASP A 73 -6.50 -0.99 -11.16
C ASP A 73 -7.41 0.21 -10.77
N GLY A 74 -7.58 0.45 -9.47
CA GLY A 74 -8.44 1.48 -8.91
C GLY A 74 -9.89 1.03 -8.68
N ARG A 75 -10.30 -0.12 -9.22
CA ARG A 75 -11.63 -0.74 -9.00
C ARG A 75 -11.54 -2.04 -8.21
N GLU A 76 -10.63 -2.91 -8.61
CA GLU A 76 -10.38 -4.22 -8.01
C GLU A 76 -8.89 -4.39 -7.73
N ALA A 77 -8.59 -5.27 -6.78
CA ALA A 77 -7.24 -5.72 -6.50
C ALA A 77 -7.06 -7.15 -7.01
N LEU A 78 -5.96 -7.42 -7.71
CA LEU A 78 -5.54 -8.77 -8.08
C LEU A 78 -4.38 -9.18 -7.17
N PHE A 79 -4.61 -10.19 -6.35
CA PHE A 79 -3.58 -10.81 -5.52
C PHE A 79 -2.98 -12.02 -6.23
N THR A 80 -1.65 -12.05 -6.33
CA THR A 80 -0.90 -13.20 -6.85
C THR A 80 0.40 -13.36 -6.08
N TRP A 81 1.11 -14.46 -6.31
CA TRP A 81 2.38 -14.74 -5.64
C TRP A 81 3.28 -15.59 -6.53
N GLU A 82 4.58 -15.48 -6.27
CA GLU A 82 5.61 -16.31 -6.89
C GLU A 82 6.51 -16.89 -5.81
N PHE A 83 6.87 -18.17 -5.96
CA PHE A 83 7.79 -18.84 -5.06
C PHE A 83 8.98 -19.42 -5.83
N SER A 84 10.19 -18.99 -5.46
CA SER A 84 11.47 -19.42 -6.02
C SER A 84 11.83 -20.85 -5.60
N LEU A 85 11.13 -21.84 -6.18
CA LEU A 85 11.31 -23.26 -5.88
C LEU A 85 12.73 -23.73 -6.17
N GLY A 86 13.33 -23.29 -7.27
CA GLY A 86 14.72 -23.66 -7.61
C GLY A 86 15.71 -23.23 -6.53
N GLU A 87 15.58 -22.00 -6.03
CA GLU A 87 16.43 -21.48 -4.95
C GLU A 87 16.16 -22.16 -3.61
N TRP A 88 14.89 -22.41 -3.30
CA TRP A 88 14.49 -23.14 -2.10
C TRP A 88 15.04 -24.56 -2.10
N ALA A 89 14.87 -25.32 -3.18
CA ALA A 89 15.37 -26.69 -3.31
C ALA A 89 16.89 -26.74 -3.20
N ARG A 90 17.59 -25.79 -3.83
CA ARG A 90 19.05 -25.66 -3.70
C ARG A 90 19.48 -25.42 -2.25
N SER A 91 18.69 -24.66 -1.47
CA SER A 91 18.97 -24.46 -0.04
C SER A 91 18.84 -25.73 0.80
N GLN A 92 18.08 -26.72 0.30
CA GLN A 92 17.93 -28.05 0.91
C GLN A 92 18.92 -29.07 0.35
N GLU A 93 19.92 -28.63 -0.43
CA GLU A 93 20.88 -29.48 -1.15
C GLU A 93 20.22 -30.42 -2.17
N TRP A 94 19.02 -30.08 -2.64
CA TRP A 94 18.32 -30.82 -3.68
C TRP A 94 18.61 -30.25 -5.07
N GLN A 95 18.57 -31.13 -6.07
CA GLN A 95 18.75 -30.75 -7.46
C GLN A 95 17.48 -31.07 -8.25
N ILE A 96 16.93 -30.06 -8.93
CA ILE A 96 15.81 -30.25 -9.85
C ILE A 96 16.39 -30.52 -11.24
N GLY A 97 15.96 -31.63 -11.86
CA GLY A 97 16.53 -32.17 -13.10
C GLY A 97 16.28 -31.36 -14.39
N ALA A 98 15.87 -30.09 -14.31
CA ALA A 98 15.71 -29.25 -15.49
C ALA A 98 17.03 -28.53 -15.84
N ALA A 99 17.29 -28.36 -17.13
CA ALA A 99 18.55 -27.81 -17.65
C ALA A 99 18.84 -26.36 -17.18
N ASP A 100 17.82 -25.63 -16.72
CA ASP A 100 17.93 -24.30 -16.12
C ASP A 100 17.23 -24.32 -14.74
N THR A 101 17.96 -23.98 -13.68
CA THR A 101 17.44 -23.96 -12.29
C THR A 101 16.95 -22.58 -11.86
N SER A 102 17.34 -21.53 -12.60
CA SER A 102 16.99 -20.13 -12.37
C SER A 102 15.55 -19.78 -12.78
N SER A 103 14.87 -20.66 -13.50
CA SER A 103 13.52 -20.40 -14.04
C SER A 103 12.40 -21.18 -13.31
N GLN A 104 12.70 -21.78 -12.16
CA GLN A 104 11.76 -22.67 -11.47
C GLN A 104 11.01 -21.91 -10.39
N LEU A 105 9.89 -21.35 -10.82
CA LEU A 105 8.95 -20.61 -9.99
C LEU A 105 7.65 -21.42 -9.84
N LEU A 106 7.07 -21.39 -8.64
CA LEU A 106 5.68 -21.77 -8.42
C LEU A 106 4.82 -20.50 -8.42
N PHE A 107 3.61 -20.65 -8.94
CA PHE A 107 2.60 -19.62 -9.00
C PHE A 107 1.25 -20.23 -8.57
N PRO A 108 0.27 -19.42 -8.14
CA PRO A 108 -1.07 -19.92 -7.98
C PRO A 108 -1.62 -20.44 -9.31
N SER A 109 -2.51 -21.44 -9.25
CA SER A 109 -3.22 -21.88 -10.47
C SER A 109 -4.16 -20.80 -11.01
N HIS A 110 -4.67 -19.94 -10.12
CA HIS A 110 -5.51 -18.80 -10.44
C HIS A 110 -5.19 -17.64 -9.49
N ASP A 111 -5.01 -16.45 -10.05
CA ASP A 111 -4.88 -15.22 -9.27
C ASP A 111 -6.21 -14.89 -8.57
N ALA A 112 -6.12 -14.34 -7.36
CA ALA A 112 -7.29 -13.97 -6.57
C ALA A 112 -7.74 -12.56 -6.95
N ARG A 113 -8.95 -12.42 -7.49
CA ARG A 113 -9.59 -11.10 -7.66
C ARG A 113 -10.33 -10.73 -6.39
N LEU A 114 -10.03 -9.55 -5.87
CA LEU A 114 -10.49 -9.04 -4.61
C LEU A 114 -11.15 -7.67 -4.83
N GLU A 115 -12.13 -7.37 -3.98
CA GLU A 115 -12.54 -5.98 -3.80
C GLU A 115 -11.34 -5.18 -3.25
N ARG A 116 -11.31 -3.87 -3.46
CA ARG A 116 -10.29 -2.97 -2.87
C ARG A 116 -10.52 -2.79 -1.38
N ASP A 117 -10.40 -3.89 -0.65
CA ASP A 117 -10.56 -4.03 0.79
C ASP A 117 -9.31 -4.71 1.36
N ILE A 118 -8.75 -4.10 2.39
CA ILE A 118 -7.54 -4.60 3.03
C ILE A 118 -7.78 -5.91 3.78
N GLU A 119 -8.99 -6.13 4.32
CA GLU A 119 -9.32 -7.38 5.00
C GLU A 119 -9.33 -8.55 4.01
N ALA A 120 -9.79 -8.32 2.78
CA ALA A 120 -9.75 -9.32 1.71
C ALA A 120 -8.31 -9.69 1.34
N VAL A 121 -7.41 -8.70 1.24
CA VAL A 121 -5.97 -8.95 0.98
C VAL A 121 -5.35 -9.75 2.14
N ALA A 122 -5.61 -9.35 3.38
CA ALA A 122 -5.11 -10.05 4.56
C ALA A 122 -5.62 -11.50 4.67
N ALA A 123 -6.86 -11.76 4.23
CA ALA A 123 -7.42 -13.10 4.19
C ALA A 123 -6.71 -14.00 3.15
N GLU A 124 -6.37 -13.46 1.97
CA GLU A 124 -5.62 -14.21 0.95
C GLU A 124 -4.18 -14.49 1.37
N ILE A 125 -3.51 -13.55 2.03
CA ILE A 125 -2.18 -13.77 2.63
C ILE A 125 -2.24 -14.95 3.61
N GLN A 126 -3.19 -14.93 4.55
CA GLN A 126 -3.34 -16.01 5.52
C GLN A 126 -3.63 -17.37 4.85
N ARG A 127 -4.43 -17.38 3.78
CA ARG A 127 -4.70 -18.59 3.00
C ARG A 127 -3.42 -19.10 2.33
N LEU A 128 -2.64 -18.21 1.72
CA LEU A 128 -1.37 -18.55 1.09
C LEU A 128 -0.37 -19.11 2.11
N GLU A 129 -0.14 -18.40 3.21
CA GLU A 129 0.77 -18.80 4.27
C GLU A 129 0.34 -20.15 4.87
N SER A 130 -0.96 -20.35 5.09
CA SER A 130 -1.50 -21.64 5.53
C SER A 130 -1.23 -22.74 4.52
N HIS A 131 -1.44 -22.50 3.23
CA HIS A 131 -1.20 -23.50 2.18
C HIS A 131 0.29 -23.88 2.12
N LEU A 132 1.18 -22.89 2.05
CA LEU A 132 2.63 -23.13 1.96
C LEU A 132 3.20 -23.76 3.23
N ALA A 133 2.64 -23.46 4.41
CA ALA A 133 3.04 -24.11 5.65
C ALA A 133 2.75 -25.63 5.67
N HIS A 134 1.76 -26.09 4.90
CA HIS A 134 1.46 -27.52 4.75
C HIS A 134 2.23 -28.16 3.59
N LEU A 135 2.95 -27.38 2.78
CA LEU A 135 3.76 -27.89 1.69
C LEU A 135 5.09 -28.42 2.22
N ASP A 136 5.09 -29.64 2.75
CA ASP A 136 6.32 -30.36 3.08
C ASP A 136 6.76 -31.24 1.91
N LEU A 137 7.55 -30.66 0.99
CA LEU A 137 8.11 -31.40 -0.15
C LEU A 137 9.09 -32.51 0.26
N SER A 138 9.45 -32.60 1.55
CA SER A 138 10.32 -33.66 2.09
C SER A 138 9.55 -34.84 2.69
N ASP A 139 8.22 -34.72 2.83
CA ASP A 139 7.39 -35.78 3.36
C ASP A 139 7.38 -36.97 2.38
N PRO A 140 7.89 -38.15 2.76
CA PRO A 140 7.89 -39.32 1.90
C PRO A 140 6.49 -39.91 1.65
N ALA A 141 5.45 -39.42 2.34
CA ALA A 141 4.07 -39.86 2.19
C ALA A 141 3.26 -39.07 1.14
N LEU A 142 3.87 -38.07 0.50
CA LEU A 142 3.29 -37.33 -0.65
C LEU A 142 2.92 -38.23 -1.84
#